data_AF-A0A1V0U8F5-F1
#
_entry.id   AF-A0A1V0U8F5-F1
#
_cell.length_a   1.000
_cell.length_b   1.000
_cell.length_c   1.000
_cell.angle_alpha   90.00
_cell.angle_beta   90.00
_cell.angle_gamma   90.00
#
_symmetry.space_group_name_H-M   'P 1'
#
loop_
_entity.id
_entity.type
_entity.pdbx_description
1 polymer ?
#
loop_
_entity_poly.entity_id
_entity_poly.type
_entity_poly.pdbx_seq_one_letter_code
_entity_poly.pdbx_strand_id
1 'polypeptide(L)'
;MGADSGRFRGTESRISQWLRRRPKPSGTEPDETARLALLLAVADAGMPIAPAAHPVGYRCSCERIGCPTPARHPVSFAWQTQSTTDRAQIERWAAGQPQANFITATGMIHDVLDVPLTAGREALERLLDAGVHVGPVAQSGEDRMLFFTATRGTPQDEDEWWPCELDCHPETMDAHPGLRWHCRGSYVLLPPARLPGELDVRWERGPEHELPDPLTLLETLTDACARYAGSAEQSELDHDAVAWPLSR
;
A
#
# COMPACT_ATOMS: atom_id res chain seq x y z
N MET A 1 75.31 2.81 -20.56
CA MET A 1 74.38 2.69 -19.42
C MET A 1 74.08 4.09 -18.91
N GLY A 2 72.80 4.48 -18.83
CA GLY A 2 72.37 5.77 -18.29
C GLY A 2 71.78 6.71 -19.35
N ALA A 3 70.59 6.39 -19.85
CA ALA A 3 69.78 7.33 -20.62
C ALA A 3 68.88 8.12 -19.65
N ASP A 4 69.07 9.43 -19.71
CA ASP A 4 68.36 10.46 -18.96
C ASP A 4 66.86 10.38 -19.22
N SER A 5 66.08 10.05 -18.18
CA SER A 5 64.64 9.86 -18.26
C SER A 5 63.95 10.99 -17.51
N GLY A 6 63.48 11.98 -18.26
CA GLY A 6 62.80 13.17 -17.77
C GLY A 6 61.63 12.85 -16.82
N ARG A 7 61.58 13.58 -15.70
CA ARG A 7 60.45 13.54 -14.76
C ARG A 7 59.22 14.22 -15.37
N PHE A 8 58.26 13.42 -15.83
CA PHE A 8 56.92 13.90 -16.17
C PHE A 8 56.13 14.06 -14.87
N ARG A 9 55.84 15.29 -14.45
CA ARG A 9 54.87 15.59 -13.37
C ARG A 9 53.47 15.31 -13.93
N GLY A 10 52.88 14.19 -13.52
CA GLY A 10 51.47 13.89 -13.77
C GLY A 10 50.60 14.97 -13.13
N THR A 11 49.81 15.65 -13.94
CA THR A 11 48.74 16.56 -13.51
C THR A 11 47.64 15.72 -12.85
N GLU A 12 47.42 15.93 -11.56
CA GLU A 12 46.31 15.32 -10.84
C GLU A 12 44.99 15.75 -11.48
N SER A 13 44.26 14.76 -11.99
CA SER A 13 42.93 14.90 -12.57
C SER A 13 41.96 15.46 -11.53
N ARG A 14 41.50 16.69 -11.74
CA ARG A 14 40.49 17.39 -10.93
C ARG A 14 39.05 16.86 -11.14
N ILE A 15 38.89 15.60 -11.55
CA ILE A 15 37.59 15.04 -11.96
C ILE A 15 36.95 14.18 -10.85
N SER A 16 37.63 13.90 -9.74
CA SER A 16 37.20 12.90 -8.75
C SER A 16 36.61 13.45 -7.43
N GLN A 17 36.27 14.74 -7.35
CA GLN A 17 35.65 15.32 -6.14
C GLN A 17 34.12 15.47 -6.20
N TRP A 18 33.50 15.34 -7.37
CA TRP A 18 32.03 15.47 -7.49
C TRP A 18 31.27 14.16 -7.23
N LEU A 19 31.97 13.02 -7.18
CA LEU A 19 31.40 11.69 -6.88
C LEU A 19 31.34 11.33 -5.39
N ARG A 20 31.60 12.29 -4.48
CA ARG A 20 31.52 12.07 -3.02
C ARG A 20 30.55 13.02 -2.29
N ARG A 21 29.45 13.39 -2.94
CA ARG A 21 28.23 13.78 -2.21
C ARG A 21 27.29 12.59 -2.16
N ARG A 22 27.49 11.73 -1.16
CA ARG A 22 26.41 10.87 -0.66
C ARG A 22 25.31 11.82 -0.16
N PRO A 23 24.09 11.80 -0.70
CA PRO A 23 23.00 12.54 -0.10
C PRO A 23 22.90 12.11 1.36
N LYS A 24 22.92 13.07 2.27
CA LYS A 24 22.57 12.84 3.66
C LYS A 24 21.14 12.29 3.64
N PRO A 25 20.84 11.12 4.22
CA PRO A 25 19.45 10.72 4.36
C PRO A 25 18.78 11.77 5.26
N SER A 26 18.02 12.66 4.65
CA SER A 26 17.04 13.50 5.33
C SER A 26 15.72 12.75 5.29
N GLY A 27 15.69 11.59 5.94
CA GLY A 27 14.46 10.94 6.35
C GLY A 27 14.44 11.05 7.86
N THR A 28 13.37 11.63 8.41
CA THR A 28 13.03 11.42 9.81
C THR A 28 13.12 9.91 10.07
N GLU A 29 14.06 9.46 10.90
CA GLU A 29 14.05 8.07 11.35
C GLU A 29 12.62 7.77 11.83
N PRO A 30 11.95 6.74 11.30
CA PRO A 30 10.58 6.46 11.69
C PRO A 30 10.57 6.32 13.20
N ASP A 31 9.70 7.08 13.87
CA ASP A 31 9.51 6.94 15.31
C ASP A 31 9.09 5.49 15.57
N GLU A 32 10.05 4.67 15.97
CA GLU A 32 9.89 3.23 16.14
C GLU A 32 8.82 2.94 17.20
N THR A 33 8.70 3.82 18.19
CA THR A 33 7.68 3.73 19.23
C THR A 33 6.30 3.99 18.65
N ALA A 34 6.13 5.06 17.86
CA ALA A 34 4.86 5.33 17.18
C ALA A 34 4.50 4.22 16.18
N ARG A 35 5.48 3.72 15.43
CA ARG A 35 5.29 2.61 14.48
C ARG A 35 4.79 1.36 15.20
N LEU A 36 5.45 0.97 16.30
CA LEU A 36 5.04 -0.18 17.08
C LEU A 36 3.64 0.01 17.68
N ALA A 37 3.34 1.21 18.22
CA ALA A 37 2.01 1.51 18.76
C ALA A 37 0.90 1.34 17.71
N LEU A 38 1.13 1.78 16.47
CA LEU A 38 0.17 1.59 15.37
C LEU A 38 -0.04 0.11 15.02
N LEU A 39 1.03 -0.69 14.95
CA LEU A 39 0.92 -2.14 14.70
C LEU A 39 0.18 -2.86 15.82
N LEU A 40 0.43 -2.48 17.07
CA LEU A 40 -0.27 -3.04 18.22
C LEU A 40 -1.74 -2.62 18.26
N ALA A 41 -2.07 -1.40 17.86
CA ALA A 41 -3.47 -0.95 17.75
C ALA A 41 -4.24 -1.77 16.71
N VAL A 42 -3.62 -2.12 15.58
CA VAL A 42 -4.22 -3.01 14.57
C VAL A 42 -4.45 -4.41 15.14
N ALA A 43 -3.48 -4.95 15.87
CA ALA A 43 -3.60 -6.26 16.51
C ALA A 43 -4.64 -6.29 17.64
N ASP A 44 -4.71 -5.21 18.44
CA ASP A 44 -5.72 -5.03 19.48
C ASP A 44 -7.14 -4.88 18.88
N ALA A 45 -7.25 -4.36 17.64
CA ALA A 45 -8.48 -4.37 16.84
C ALA A 45 -8.78 -5.75 16.19
N GLY A 46 -7.99 -6.78 16.49
CA GLY A 46 -8.22 -8.16 16.04
C GLY A 46 -7.75 -8.47 14.62
N MET A 47 -7.13 -7.51 13.93
CA MET A 47 -6.63 -7.72 12.57
C MET A 47 -5.24 -8.38 12.61
N PRO A 48 -5.07 -9.59 12.05
CA PRO A 48 -3.81 -10.32 12.14
C PRO A 48 -2.78 -9.74 11.18
N ILE A 49 -1.54 -9.63 11.60
CA ILE A 49 -0.48 -8.95 10.86
C ILE A 49 0.71 -9.84 10.57
N ALA A 50 1.42 -9.59 9.46
CA ALA A 50 2.68 -10.25 9.12
C ALA A 50 3.69 -9.28 8.47
N PRO A 51 5.01 -9.57 8.52
CA PRO A 51 6.02 -8.75 7.88
C PRO A 51 5.91 -8.75 6.35
N ALA A 52 6.15 -7.59 5.76
CA ALA A 52 6.13 -7.35 4.33
C ALA A 52 7.39 -6.65 3.84
N ALA A 53 7.65 -6.81 2.55
CA ALA A 53 8.76 -6.16 1.88
C ALA A 53 8.63 -4.64 1.95
N HIS A 54 9.77 -3.95 1.93
CA HIS A 54 9.86 -2.51 2.05
C HIS A 54 10.74 -1.93 0.92
N PRO A 55 10.65 -0.61 0.65
CA PRO A 55 11.42 -0.02 -0.42
C PRO A 55 12.88 0.16 0.01
N VAL A 56 13.80 -0.15 -0.92
CA VAL A 56 15.25 0.07 -0.79
C VAL A 56 15.70 0.92 -1.98
N GLY A 57 15.60 2.25 -1.82
CA GLY A 57 15.70 3.18 -2.95
C GLY A 57 14.59 2.92 -3.96
N TYR A 58 14.94 2.68 -5.22
CA TYR A 58 13.99 2.33 -6.29
C TYR A 58 13.78 0.81 -6.45
N ARG A 59 14.14 0.00 -5.45
CA ARG A 59 14.05 -1.47 -5.47
C ARG A 59 13.21 -2.01 -4.32
N CYS A 60 12.85 -3.28 -4.41
CA CYS A 60 12.20 -4.03 -3.33
C CYS A 60 13.24 -4.71 -2.43
N SER A 61 12.99 -4.77 -1.13
CA SER A 61 13.82 -5.50 -0.16
C SER A 61 13.89 -7.02 -0.38
N CYS A 62 13.08 -7.57 -1.29
CA CYS A 62 13.12 -8.99 -1.66
C CYS A 62 14.24 -9.34 -2.65
N GLU A 63 14.98 -8.34 -3.15
CA GLU A 63 16.10 -8.47 -4.09
C GLU A 63 15.75 -9.12 -5.45
N ARG A 64 14.47 -9.47 -5.69
CA ARG A 64 14.00 -9.98 -6.96
C ARG A 64 14.08 -8.90 -8.04
N ILE A 65 14.85 -9.16 -9.09
CA ILE A 65 14.85 -8.36 -10.31
C ILE A 65 13.46 -8.46 -10.95
N GLY A 66 12.82 -7.33 -11.22
CA GLY A 66 11.46 -7.29 -11.76
C GLY A 66 10.41 -7.78 -10.75
N CYS A 67 10.56 -7.40 -9.46
CA CYS A 67 9.49 -7.59 -8.48
C CYS A 67 8.18 -6.96 -9.01
N PRO A 68 7.08 -7.73 -9.13
CA PRO A 68 5.84 -7.23 -9.72
C PRO A 68 5.13 -6.20 -8.81
N THR A 69 5.31 -6.32 -7.50
CA THR A 69 4.68 -5.46 -6.49
C THR A 69 5.73 -4.92 -5.50
N PRO A 70 6.63 -4.03 -5.94
CA PRO A 70 7.75 -3.59 -5.11
C PRO A 70 7.27 -3.00 -3.78
N ALA A 71 7.84 -3.51 -2.68
CA ALA A 71 7.53 -3.11 -1.31
C ALA A 71 6.08 -3.33 -0.83
N ARG A 72 5.29 -4.15 -1.54
CA ARG A 72 3.87 -4.37 -1.24
C ARG A 72 3.50 -5.82 -0.91
N HIS A 73 4.44 -6.75 -1.02
CA HIS A 73 4.17 -8.18 -0.82
C HIS A 73 4.69 -8.68 0.55
N PRO A 74 4.06 -9.72 1.13
CA PRO A 74 4.57 -10.41 2.30
C PRO A 74 5.99 -10.94 2.07
N VAL A 75 6.79 -11.03 3.15
CA VAL A 75 8.15 -11.60 3.07
C VAL A 75 8.10 -13.12 2.90
N SER A 76 7.12 -13.77 3.53
CA SER A 76 6.97 -15.23 3.56
C SER A 76 5.82 -15.68 2.68
N PHE A 77 5.98 -16.80 1.97
CA PHE A 77 4.88 -17.45 1.26
C PHE A 77 3.85 -18.08 2.20
N ALA A 78 4.21 -18.30 3.47
CA ALA A 78 3.31 -18.80 4.51
C ALA A 78 2.66 -17.64 5.31
N TRP A 79 2.50 -16.47 4.70
CA TRP A 79 2.02 -15.28 5.39
C TRP A 79 0.62 -15.47 5.98
N GLN A 80 -0.26 -16.25 5.35
CA GLN A 80 -1.60 -16.53 5.85
C GLN A 80 -1.55 -17.19 7.23
N THR A 81 -0.72 -18.22 7.39
CA THR A 81 -0.61 -18.98 8.65
C THR A 81 0.33 -18.33 9.66
N GLN A 82 1.20 -17.41 9.21
CA GLN A 82 2.09 -16.66 10.08
C GLN A 82 1.48 -15.36 10.60
N SER A 83 0.42 -14.85 9.96
CA SER A 83 -0.26 -13.63 10.41
C SER A 83 -0.84 -13.83 11.81
N THR A 84 -0.61 -12.87 12.69
CA THR A 84 -0.91 -13.02 14.12
C THR A 84 -1.35 -11.71 14.76
N THR A 85 -2.06 -11.81 15.88
CA THR A 85 -2.33 -10.70 16.80
C THR A 85 -1.49 -10.79 18.09
N ASP A 86 -0.57 -11.77 18.19
CA ASP A 86 0.31 -11.91 19.36
C ASP A 86 1.28 -10.72 19.47
N ARG A 87 1.02 -9.87 20.48
CA ARG A 87 1.84 -8.71 20.83
C ARG A 87 3.33 -9.04 20.90
N ALA A 88 3.72 -10.15 21.54
CA ALA A 88 5.13 -10.47 21.73
C ALA A 88 5.82 -10.77 20.39
N GLN A 89 5.12 -11.41 19.46
CA GLN A 89 5.62 -11.68 18.12
C GLN A 89 5.75 -10.42 17.29
N ILE A 90 4.77 -9.52 17.39
CA ILE A 90 4.78 -8.22 16.70
C ILE A 90 5.93 -7.35 17.19
N GLU A 91 6.15 -7.26 18.50
CA GLU A 91 7.28 -6.54 19.10
C GLU A 91 8.63 -7.10 18.60
N ARG A 92 8.78 -8.43 18.57
CA ARG A 92 9.99 -9.07 18.04
C ARG A 92 10.24 -8.74 16.57
N TRP A 93 9.20 -8.77 15.73
CA TRP A 93 9.34 -8.39 14.33
C TRP A 93 9.67 -6.92 14.15
N ALA A 94 8.97 -6.05 14.87
CA ALA A 94 9.18 -4.61 14.84
C ALA A 94 10.64 -4.24 15.21
N ALA A 95 11.18 -4.82 16.28
CA ALA A 95 12.53 -4.56 16.74
C ALA A 95 13.60 -5.20 15.84
N GLY A 96 13.35 -6.42 15.34
CA GLY A 96 14.29 -7.15 14.48
C GLY A 96 14.35 -6.64 13.04
N GLN A 97 13.28 -5.99 12.57
CA GLN A 97 13.12 -5.52 11.19
C GLN A 97 12.54 -4.11 11.14
N PRO A 98 13.26 -3.08 11.62
CA PRO A 98 12.73 -1.73 11.80
C PRO A 98 12.26 -1.06 10.49
N GLN A 99 12.79 -1.53 9.35
CA GLN A 99 12.46 -1.01 8.02
C GLN A 99 11.31 -1.75 7.33
N ALA A 100 10.90 -2.92 7.83
CA ALA A 100 9.87 -3.73 7.19
C ALA A 100 8.52 -3.02 7.20
N ASN A 101 7.78 -3.19 6.10
CA ASN A 101 6.35 -2.91 6.09
C ASN A 101 5.63 -4.07 6.78
N PHE A 102 4.34 -3.91 7.03
CA PHE A 102 3.48 -4.98 7.51
C PHE A 102 2.24 -5.06 6.63
N ILE A 103 1.69 -6.27 6.50
CA ILE A 103 0.39 -6.52 5.89
C ILE A 103 -0.58 -7.01 6.94
N THR A 104 -1.87 -6.94 6.63
CA THR A 104 -2.90 -7.70 7.32
C THR A 104 -3.56 -8.70 6.38
N ALA A 105 -3.82 -9.91 6.87
CA ALA A 105 -4.52 -10.94 6.13
C ALA A 105 -6.04 -10.73 6.21
N THR A 106 -6.69 -10.62 5.06
CA THR A 106 -8.14 -10.35 4.94
C THR A 106 -8.95 -11.65 4.84
N GLY A 107 -10.27 -11.56 5.03
CA GLY A 107 -11.21 -12.68 4.90
C GLY A 107 -11.26 -13.66 6.06
N MET A 108 -10.68 -13.30 7.21
CA MET A 108 -10.80 -14.06 8.46
C MET A 108 -11.56 -13.28 9.54
N ILE A 109 -11.27 -11.99 9.70
CA ILE A 109 -11.92 -11.12 10.69
C ILE A 109 -12.47 -9.86 10.01
N HIS A 110 -11.72 -9.35 9.05
CA HIS A 110 -12.03 -8.15 8.31
C HIS A 110 -11.80 -8.37 6.82
N ASP A 111 -12.49 -7.58 6.00
CA ASP A 111 -12.23 -7.43 4.57
C ASP A 111 -11.86 -5.97 4.27
N VAL A 112 -11.30 -5.72 3.10
CA VAL A 112 -10.94 -4.36 2.66
C VAL A 112 -11.55 -4.06 1.30
N LEU A 113 -12.32 -2.98 1.23
CA LEU A 113 -12.80 -2.38 -0.01
C LEU A 113 -11.76 -1.36 -0.48
N ASP A 114 -11.05 -1.68 -1.55
CA ASP A 114 -10.02 -0.86 -2.17
C ASP A 114 -10.61 -0.13 -3.39
N VAL A 115 -10.60 1.20 -3.39
CA VAL A 115 -11.18 2.06 -4.42
C VAL A 115 -10.20 3.14 -4.89
N PRO A 116 -10.41 3.76 -6.08
CA PRO A 116 -9.64 4.93 -6.48
C PRO A 116 -9.73 6.06 -5.45
N LEU A 117 -8.61 6.75 -5.18
CA LEU A 117 -8.50 7.72 -4.09
C LEU A 117 -9.57 8.83 -4.18
N THR A 118 -9.77 9.39 -5.37
CA THR A 118 -10.77 10.44 -5.59
C THR A 118 -12.19 9.95 -5.31
N ALA A 119 -12.55 8.76 -5.78
CA ALA A 119 -13.85 8.14 -5.52
C ALA A 119 -14.03 7.82 -4.03
N GLY A 120 -12.99 7.30 -3.38
CA GLY A 120 -12.99 6.98 -1.95
C GLY A 120 -13.18 8.21 -1.07
N ARG A 121 -12.53 9.34 -1.40
CA ARG A 121 -12.71 10.59 -0.64
C ARG A 121 -14.14 11.12 -0.74
N GLU A 122 -14.69 11.17 -1.96
CA GLU A 122 -16.08 11.57 -2.19
C GLU A 122 -17.05 10.65 -1.42
N ALA A 123 -16.84 9.33 -1.48
CA ALA A 123 -17.67 8.37 -0.79
C ALA A 123 -17.57 8.51 0.74
N LEU A 124 -16.37 8.72 1.28
CA LEU A 124 -16.15 8.91 2.71
C LEU A 124 -16.92 10.14 3.23
N GLU A 125 -16.82 11.27 2.54
CA GLU A 125 -17.56 12.49 2.89
C GLU A 125 -19.07 12.23 2.91
N ARG A 126 -19.61 11.63 1.85
CA ARG A 126 -21.04 11.29 1.75
C ARG A 126 -21.52 10.35 2.86
N LEU A 127 -20.74 9.32 3.18
CA LEU A 127 -21.07 8.36 4.23
C LEU A 127 -21.10 9.03 5.61
N LEU A 128 -20.13 9.88 5.91
CA LEU A 128 -20.05 10.63 7.16
C LEU A 128 -21.19 11.65 7.29
N ASP A 129 -21.50 12.38 6.21
CA ASP A 129 -22.62 13.34 6.17
C ASP A 129 -23.97 12.66 6.36
N ALA A 130 -24.12 11.42 5.87
CA ALA A 130 -25.30 10.59 6.06
C ALA A 130 -25.35 9.92 7.45
N GLY A 131 -24.32 10.08 8.28
CA GLY A 131 -24.25 9.45 9.61
C GLY A 131 -24.05 7.92 9.56
N VAL A 132 -23.58 7.38 8.44
CA VAL A 132 -23.24 5.95 8.32
C VAL A 132 -22.00 5.66 9.13
N HIS A 133 -22.01 4.55 9.87
CA HIS A 133 -20.82 4.12 10.60
C HIS A 133 -19.76 3.63 9.62
N VAL A 134 -18.67 4.40 9.52
CA VAL A 134 -17.49 4.01 8.74
C VAL A 134 -16.43 3.45 9.69
N GLY A 135 -15.67 2.45 9.25
CA GLY A 135 -14.57 1.86 10.01
C GLY A 135 -13.22 2.54 9.77
N PRO A 136 -12.11 1.84 10.02
CA PRO A 136 -10.77 2.31 9.67
C PRO A 136 -10.66 2.57 8.17
N VAL A 137 -9.94 3.62 7.81
CA VAL A 137 -9.73 4.01 6.40
C VAL A 137 -8.28 4.41 6.21
N ALA A 138 -7.62 3.86 5.20
CA ALA A 138 -6.25 4.20 4.86
C ALA A 138 -6.13 4.73 3.43
N GLN A 139 -5.26 5.70 3.23
CA GLN A 139 -4.79 6.08 1.89
C GLN A 139 -3.55 5.24 1.57
N SER A 140 -3.49 4.64 0.38
CA SER A 140 -2.32 3.93 -0.14
C SER A 140 -1.78 4.65 -1.36
N GLY A 141 -0.60 5.27 -1.23
CA GLY A 141 -0.02 6.07 -2.29
C GLY A 141 -0.88 7.29 -2.62
N GLU A 142 -0.93 7.66 -3.90
CA GLU A 142 -1.71 8.80 -4.40
C GLU A 142 -2.95 8.37 -5.19
N ASP A 143 -3.21 7.08 -5.27
CA ASP A 143 -4.17 6.51 -6.23
C ASP A 143 -5.25 5.66 -5.57
N ARG A 144 -5.03 5.11 -4.36
CA ARG A 144 -5.98 4.19 -3.73
C ARG A 144 -6.38 4.59 -2.30
N MET A 145 -7.61 4.23 -1.94
CA MET A 145 -8.18 4.37 -0.60
C MET A 145 -8.80 3.05 -0.15
N LEU A 146 -8.48 2.63 1.07
CA LEU A 146 -8.78 1.32 1.63
C LEU A 146 -9.77 1.47 2.78
N PHE A 147 -10.97 0.88 2.65
CA PHE A 147 -12.00 0.87 3.69
C PHE A 147 -12.02 -0.50 4.38
N PHE A 148 -11.72 -0.53 5.67
CA PHE A 148 -11.69 -1.75 6.46
C PHE A 148 -13.11 -2.02 7.01
N THR A 149 -13.57 -3.24 6.83
CA THR A 149 -14.94 -3.69 7.11
C THR A 149 -14.91 -5.03 7.81
N ALA A 150 -16.00 -5.42 8.48
CA ALA A 150 -16.17 -6.78 8.96
C ALA A 150 -16.14 -7.73 7.75
N THR A 151 -15.67 -8.95 7.95
CA THR A 151 -15.65 -9.90 6.83
C THR A 151 -17.06 -10.28 6.38
N ARG A 152 -17.28 -10.43 5.07
CA ARG A 152 -18.60 -10.65 4.44
C ARG A 152 -19.24 -12.02 4.70
N GLY A 153 -18.65 -12.86 5.54
CA GLY A 153 -19.10 -14.23 5.77
C GLY A 153 -18.73 -14.76 7.14
N THR A 154 -19.08 -16.02 7.38
CA THR A 154 -18.73 -16.86 8.53
C THR A 154 -17.42 -17.58 8.22
N PRO A 155 -16.26 -17.14 8.72
CA PRO A 155 -14.97 -17.76 8.41
C PRO A 155 -14.88 -19.24 8.79
N GLN A 156 -15.78 -19.69 9.69
CA GLN A 156 -15.87 -21.06 10.19
C GLN A 156 -16.70 -21.99 9.31
N ASP A 157 -17.43 -21.46 8.32
CA ASP A 157 -18.29 -22.25 7.43
C ASP A 157 -17.80 -22.12 5.98
N GLU A 158 -16.92 -23.02 5.57
CA GLU A 158 -16.34 -23.01 4.22
C GLU A 158 -17.40 -23.15 3.12
N ASP A 159 -18.55 -23.76 3.44
CA ASP A 159 -19.65 -24.03 2.52
C ASP A 159 -20.52 -22.78 2.24
N GLU A 160 -20.42 -21.74 3.07
CA GLU A 160 -21.13 -20.47 2.90
C GLU A 160 -20.29 -19.42 2.14
N TRP A 161 -19.02 -19.73 1.83
CA TRP A 161 -18.15 -18.82 1.08
C TRP A 161 -18.32 -19.01 -0.44
N TRP A 162 -18.81 -17.98 -1.12
CA TRP A 162 -18.90 -17.93 -2.58
C TRP A 162 -18.02 -16.81 -3.16
N PRO A 163 -17.21 -17.06 -4.22
CA PRO A 163 -16.43 -16.03 -4.88
C PRO A 163 -17.33 -15.01 -5.61
N CYS A 164 -16.93 -13.74 -5.62
CA CYS A 164 -17.62 -12.67 -6.36
C CYS A 164 -16.68 -11.98 -7.36
N GLU A 165 -17.25 -11.31 -8.37
CA GLU A 165 -16.47 -10.62 -9.41
C GLU A 165 -15.60 -9.46 -8.88
N LEU A 166 -15.87 -8.98 -7.67
CA LEU A 166 -15.06 -7.95 -7.03
C LEU A 166 -13.93 -8.53 -6.18
N ASP A 167 -13.90 -9.86 -5.95
CA ASP A 167 -12.87 -10.48 -5.12
C ASP A 167 -11.49 -10.25 -5.74
N CYS A 168 -10.64 -9.56 -4.99
CA CYS A 168 -9.29 -9.19 -5.38
C CYS A 168 -8.28 -10.06 -4.66
N HIS A 169 -7.51 -10.81 -5.43
CA HIS A 169 -6.33 -11.53 -4.97
C HIS A 169 -5.07 -10.77 -5.42
N PRO A 170 -3.92 -10.99 -4.78
CA PRO A 170 -2.65 -10.35 -5.18
C PRO A 170 -2.33 -10.48 -6.66
N GLU A 171 -2.76 -11.56 -7.31
CA GLU A 171 -2.59 -11.84 -8.73
C GLU A 171 -3.62 -11.18 -9.66
N THR A 172 -4.75 -10.70 -9.14
CA THR A 172 -5.84 -10.10 -9.94
C THR A 172 -5.95 -8.59 -9.80
N MET A 173 -4.99 -7.93 -9.13
CA MET A 173 -5.04 -6.48 -8.87
C MET A 173 -5.32 -5.67 -10.15
N ASP A 174 -4.68 -5.98 -11.28
CA ASP A 174 -4.84 -5.22 -12.52
C ASP A 174 -6.20 -5.43 -13.22
N ALA A 175 -6.98 -6.45 -12.85
CA ALA A 175 -8.26 -6.77 -13.48
C ALA A 175 -9.41 -5.84 -13.06
N HIS A 176 -9.25 -5.14 -11.93
CA HIS A 176 -10.29 -4.30 -11.35
C HIS A 176 -9.74 -2.90 -11.05
N PRO A 177 -9.63 -2.01 -12.06
CA PRO A 177 -9.15 -0.64 -11.83
C PRO A 177 -10.12 0.20 -10.96
N GLY A 178 -11.40 -0.18 -10.92
CA GLY A 178 -12.41 0.42 -10.04
C GLY A 178 -12.33 -0.10 -8.60
N LEU A 179 -13.46 -0.57 -8.09
CA LEU A 179 -13.57 -1.16 -6.76
C LEU A 179 -13.00 -2.59 -6.75
N ARG A 180 -12.20 -2.90 -5.73
CA ARG A 180 -11.64 -4.21 -5.40
C ARG A 180 -12.06 -4.61 -4.01
N TRP A 181 -12.34 -5.89 -3.80
CA TRP A 181 -12.70 -6.42 -2.51
C TRP A 181 -11.67 -7.46 -2.06
N HIS A 182 -10.78 -7.06 -1.15
CA HIS A 182 -9.83 -7.96 -0.53
C HIS A 182 -10.54 -8.79 0.56
N CYS A 183 -10.93 -10.00 0.19
CA CYS A 183 -11.59 -10.99 1.05
C CYS A 183 -10.60 -12.12 1.43
N ARG A 184 -11.08 -13.36 1.47
CA ARG A 184 -10.30 -14.55 1.80
C ARG A 184 -9.13 -14.75 0.85
N GLY A 185 -7.97 -15.09 1.41
CA GLY A 185 -6.75 -15.35 0.63
C GLY A 185 -6.08 -14.09 0.07
N SER A 186 -6.51 -12.90 0.52
CA SER A 186 -5.91 -11.62 0.13
C SER A 186 -5.23 -10.93 1.32
N TYR A 187 -4.55 -9.83 1.03
CA TYR A 187 -3.92 -8.98 2.04
C TYR A 187 -3.84 -7.54 1.55
N VAL A 188 -3.67 -6.61 2.48
CA VAL A 188 -3.31 -5.22 2.19
C VAL A 188 -2.17 -4.76 3.10
N LEU A 189 -1.42 -3.75 2.66
CA LEU A 189 -0.42 -3.09 3.51
C LEU A 189 -1.09 -2.33 4.67
N LEU A 190 -0.46 -2.36 5.84
CA LEU A 190 -0.89 -1.61 7.01
C LEU A 190 -0.13 -0.29 7.16
N PRO A 191 -0.82 0.81 7.51
CA PRO A 191 -0.14 2.00 7.97
C PRO A 191 0.62 1.80 9.29
N PRO A 192 1.81 2.41 9.45
CA PRO A 192 2.54 3.13 8.42
C PRO A 192 3.32 2.13 7.54
N ALA A 193 3.16 2.22 6.22
CA ALA A 193 3.99 1.48 5.27
C ALA A 193 4.60 2.44 4.26
N ARG A 194 5.80 2.12 3.78
CA ARG A 194 6.49 2.89 2.75
C ARG A 194 6.35 2.24 1.39
N LEU A 195 6.16 3.05 0.37
CA LEU A 195 6.06 2.63 -1.01
C LEU A 195 7.25 3.18 -1.80
N PRO A 196 7.53 2.66 -3.01
CA PRO A 196 8.52 3.27 -3.90
C PRO A 196 8.12 4.72 -4.25
N GLY A 197 9.10 5.58 -4.51
CA GLY A 197 8.85 6.94 -5.00
C GLY A 197 8.40 7.94 -3.93
N GLU A 198 8.86 7.79 -2.67
CA GLU A 198 8.51 8.66 -1.54
C GLU A 198 7.01 8.64 -1.16
N LEU A 199 6.28 7.65 -1.65
CA LEU A 199 4.89 7.38 -1.30
C LEU A 199 4.78 6.55 -0.02
N ASP A 200 3.62 6.60 0.64
CA ASP A 200 3.34 5.84 1.86
C ASP A 200 1.90 5.30 1.91
N VAL A 201 1.62 4.51 2.94
CA VAL A 201 0.28 4.10 3.34
C VAL A 201 0.03 4.68 4.73
N ARG A 202 -1.04 5.46 4.88
CA ARG A 202 -1.35 6.20 6.10
C ARG A 202 -2.83 6.06 6.48
N TRP A 203 -3.12 6.11 7.78
CA TRP A 203 -4.49 6.17 8.26
C TRP A 203 -5.11 7.55 7.98
N GLU A 204 -6.27 7.56 7.34
CA GLU A 204 -7.18 8.71 7.31
C GLU A 204 -8.19 8.59 8.47
N ARG A 205 -8.55 7.36 8.84
CA ARG A 205 -9.29 7.00 10.06
C ARG A 205 -8.63 5.76 10.67
N GLY A 206 -8.28 5.81 11.95
CA GLY A 206 -7.44 4.79 12.58
C GLY A 206 -8.17 3.48 12.95
N PRO A 207 -7.42 2.46 13.40
CA PRO A 207 -7.95 1.14 13.78
C PRO A 207 -8.83 1.16 15.04
N GLU A 208 -8.93 2.30 15.75
CA GLU A 208 -9.84 2.49 16.88
C GLU A 208 -11.33 2.55 16.48
N HIS A 209 -11.63 2.69 15.20
CA HIS A 209 -12.99 2.62 14.69
C HIS A 209 -13.41 1.17 14.47
N GLU A 210 -14.64 0.82 14.89
CA GLU A 210 -15.18 -0.53 14.71
C GLU A 210 -15.34 -0.88 13.23
N LEU A 211 -15.25 -2.17 12.92
CA LEU A 211 -15.40 -2.68 11.56
C LEU A 211 -16.90 -2.75 11.19
N PRO A 212 -17.39 -1.92 10.24
CA PRO A 212 -18.79 -1.96 9.83
C PRO A 212 -19.08 -3.16 8.94
N ASP A 213 -20.36 -3.53 8.82
CA ASP A 213 -20.81 -4.44 7.77
C ASP A 213 -20.48 -3.84 6.39
N PRO A 214 -19.74 -4.54 5.51
CA PRO A 214 -19.34 -4.03 4.20
C PRO A 214 -20.53 -3.62 3.33
N LEU A 215 -21.68 -4.29 3.45
CA LEU A 215 -22.88 -3.99 2.67
C LEU A 215 -23.39 -2.56 2.91
N THR A 216 -23.12 -1.99 4.09
CA THR A 216 -23.48 -0.61 4.42
C THR A 216 -22.69 0.44 3.63
N LEU A 217 -21.53 0.06 3.08
CA LEU A 217 -20.64 0.96 2.33
C LEU A 217 -20.71 0.74 0.82
N LEU A 218 -21.02 -0.50 0.39
CA LEU A 218 -20.89 -0.94 -1.00
C LEU A 218 -21.64 -0.07 -2.01
N GLU A 219 -22.88 0.32 -1.72
CA GLU A 219 -23.68 1.13 -2.66
C GLU A 219 -23.00 2.47 -2.92
N THR A 220 -22.61 3.18 -1.85
CA THR A 220 -21.99 4.50 -1.97
C THR A 220 -20.61 4.42 -2.63
N LEU A 221 -19.81 3.40 -2.31
CA LEU A 221 -18.50 3.19 -2.91
C LEU A 221 -18.60 2.82 -4.39
N THR A 222 -19.52 1.92 -4.76
CA THR A 222 -19.75 1.53 -6.15
C THR A 222 -20.23 2.72 -7.00
N ASP A 223 -21.17 3.50 -6.46
CA ASP A 223 -21.71 4.71 -7.09
C ASP A 223 -20.61 5.76 -7.33
N ALA A 224 -19.73 6.00 -6.34
CA ALA A 224 -18.59 6.90 -6.50
C ALA A 224 -17.57 6.38 -7.52
N CYS A 225 -17.29 5.08 -7.53
CA CYS A 225 -16.39 4.48 -8.52
C CYS A 225 -16.94 4.60 -9.95
N ALA A 226 -18.25 4.41 -10.13
CA ALA A 226 -18.89 4.55 -11.43
C ALA A 226 -18.82 6.00 -11.96
N ARG A 227 -19.05 7.00 -11.10
CA ARG A 227 -18.86 8.41 -11.46
C ARG A 227 -17.41 8.73 -11.81
N TYR A 228 -16.47 8.24 -11.01
CA TYR A 228 -15.04 8.43 -11.26
C TYR A 228 -14.62 7.87 -12.62
N ALA A 229 -15.04 6.63 -12.95
CA ALA A 229 -14.74 6.02 -14.23
C ALA A 229 -15.29 6.84 -15.41
N GLY A 230 -16.56 7.27 -15.34
CA GLY A 230 -17.16 8.10 -16.39
C GLY A 230 -16.47 9.46 -16.57
N SER A 231 -15.96 10.06 -15.48
CA SER A 231 -15.20 11.31 -15.55
C SER A 231 -13.79 11.14 -16.16
N ALA A 232 -13.14 10.01 -15.88
CA ALA A 232 -11.83 9.69 -16.45
C ALA A 232 -11.93 9.45 -17.96
N GLU A 233 -12.92 8.67 -18.40
CA GLU A 233 -13.20 8.43 -19.83
C GLU A 233 -13.49 9.74 -20.57
N GLN A 234 -14.28 10.64 -19.98
CA GLN A 234 -14.54 11.97 -20.56
C GLN A 234 -13.27 12.82 -20.65
N SER A 235 -12.42 12.80 -19.61
CA SER A 235 -11.16 13.54 -19.62
C SER A 235 -10.16 13.02 -20.66
N GLU A 236 -10.11 11.70 -20.90
CA GLU A 236 -9.27 11.11 -21.95
C GLU A 236 -9.76 11.52 -23.35
N LEU A 237 -11.09 11.46 -23.58
CA LEU A 237 -11.70 11.91 -24.83
C LEU A 237 -11.46 13.40 -25.10
N ASP A 238 -11.57 14.25 -24.07
CA ASP A 238 -11.30 15.69 -24.18
C ASP A 238 -9.82 15.97 -24.45
N HIS A 239 -8.91 15.21 -23.81
CA HIS A 239 -7.46 15.33 -24.06
C HIS A 239 -7.11 14.97 -25.51
N ASP A 240 -7.68 13.89 -26.04
CA ASP A 240 -7.52 13.47 -27.43
C ASP A 240 -8.16 14.47 -28.41
N ALA A 241 -9.28 15.09 -28.05
CA ALA A 241 -9.94 16.12 -28.86
C ALA A 241 -9.09 17.41 -28.97
N VAL A 242 -8.35 17.77 -27.92
CA VAL A 242 -7.46 18.95 -27.91
C VAL A 242 -6.15 18.67 -28.65
N ALA A 243 -5.71 17.42 -28.78
CA ALA A 243 -4.43 17.04 -29.37
C ALA A 243 -4.34 17.16 -30.91
N TRP A 244 -5.44 17.48 -31.62
CA TRP A 244 -5.45 17.55 -33.09
C TRP A 244 -5.59 18.98 -33.64
N PRO A 245 -4.55 19.58 -34.25
CA PRO A 245 -4.74 20.72 -35.12
C PRO A 245 -5.17 20.22 -36.51
N LEU A 246 -6.44 20.37 -36.85
CA LEU A 246 -6.90 20.33 -38.25
C LEU A 246 -6.34 21.56 -38.98
N SER A 247 -5.11 21.44 -39.47
CA SER A 247 -4.54 22.40 -40.42
C SER A 247 -5.20 22.14 -41.78
N ARG A 248 -6.00 23.10 -42.25
CA ARG A 248 -6.48 23.16 -43.64
C ARG A 248 -5.50 23.94 -44.50
#